data_AF-A0A239S8G5-F1
#
_entry.id   AF-A0A239S8G5-F1
#
_cell.length_a   1.000
_cell.length_b   1.000
_cell.length_c   1.000
_cell.angle_alpha   90.00
_cell.angle_beta   90.00
_cell.angle_gamma   90.00
#
_symmetry.space_group_name_H-M   'P 1'
#
loop_
_entity.id
_entity.type
_entity.pdbx_description
1 polymer ?
#
loop_
_entity_poly.entity_id
_entity_poly.type
_entity_poly.pdbx_seq_one_letter_code
_entity_poly.pdbx_strand_id
1 'polypeptide(L)'
;MTTPDFQTPTRAPSDVTQPPPSAPLTQQRIDDEPLRLVTSFNDIFVVIASWLLSFGTVWLTASLPSWLQMLIAAAITWGLSEIFVRRRRMALPALCFSFSFVSTAAMLGFGNASLLHQGGESVRASMTWWTLVGTCVSTALGAALFWWRFRVPAVIAMGVAGIVAVVWAHVLVLTENDGWLLVANVVVGLAIFVWALRWDAQDPQRTTIRSDVAFWLHLLAACMVTHPIFWMLAPNHPGAVIAVFVLLTAVSLAIDRRALMLSSLLYVMSAILRMFMTPGSDGDELYTHSSMSLPATAVIVGGVLLLLSVFWQPSRRAVLRLLPSAWRAKLPH
;
A
#
# COMPACT_ATOMS: atom_id res chain seq x y z
N MET A 1 77.20 31.53 -1.04
CA MET A 1 75.73 31.65 -1.10
C MET A 1 75.23 31.32 0.30
N THR A 2 74.96 32.36 1.09
CA THR A 2 74.74 32.31 2.53
C THR A 2 73.26 32.56 2.84
N THR A 3 72.58 31.56 3.36
CA THR A 3 71.26 31.67 4.00
C THR A 3 71.43 31.84 5.51
N PRO A 4 70.77 32.83 6.15
CA PRO A 4 70.62 32.87 7.60
C PRO A 4 69.25 32.34 8.06
N ASP A 5 69.27 31.86 9.32
CA ASP A 5 68.25 31.16 10.08
C ASP A 5 66.94 31.94 10.32
N PHE A 6 65.81 31.21 10.34
CA PHE A 6 64.57 31.65 10.98
C PHE A 6 64.23 30.74 12.16
N GLN A 7 64.10 31.37 13.33
CA GLN A 7 63.74 30.75 14.61
C GLN A 7 62.27 30.29 14.65
N THR A 8 62.05 29.16 15.32
CA THR A 8 60.76 28.56 15.64
C THR A 8 60.10 29.26 16.84
N PRO A 9 58.78 29.51 16.86
CA PRO A 9 58.06 29.79 18.10
C PRO A 9 57.53 28.48 18.70
N THR A 10 58.01 28.18 19.92
CA THR A 10 57.49 27.19 20.88
C THR A 10 55.99 27.33 21.11
N ARG A 11 55.21 26.27 20.86
CA ARG A 11 53.79 26.17 21.24
C ARG A 11 53.69 25.51 22.63
N ALA A 12 53.13 26.25 23.59
CA ALA A 12 52.87 25.77 24.95
C ALA A 12 51.81 24.63 24.98
N PRO A 13 51.85 23.72 25.99
CA PRO A 13 50.95 22.59 26.08
C PRO A 13 49.85 22.82 27.12
N SER A 14 48.61 23.09 26.68
CA SER A 14 47.38 22.78 27.46
C SER A 14 46.14 23.37 26.76
N ASP A 15 45.44 22.57 25.97
CA ASP A 15 43.97 22.53 26.04
C ASP A 15 43.48 21.27 25.32
N VAL A 16 43.41 20.16 26.06
CA VAL A 16 42.67 18.98 25.58
C VAL A 16 41.21 19.32 25.79
N THR A 17 40.62 20.00 24.81
CA THR A 17 39.18 20.19 24.74
C THR A 17 38.58 18.80 24.54
N GLN A 18 37.99 18.25 25.59
CA GLN A 18 37.20 17.03 25.52
C GLN A 18 36.13 17.19 24.42
N PRO A 19 35.95 16.21 23.51
CA PRO A 19 34.81 16.24 22.62
C PRO A 19 33.52 16.19 23.47
N PRO A 20 32.49 16.98 23.13
CA PRO A 20 31.25 17.00 23.90
C PRO A 20 30.66 15.60 23.96
N PRO A 21 30.02 15.21 25.09
CA PRO A 21 29.43 13.90 25.25
C PRO A 21 28.46 13.65 24.09
N SER A 22 28.71 12.56 23.36
CA SER A 22 27.84 12.05 22.31
C SER A 22 26.41 12.03 22.83
N ALA A 23 25.55 12.89 22.28
CA ALA A 23 24.13 12.81 22.48
C ALA A 23 23.69 11.35 22.23
N PRO A 24 22.87 10.75 23.10
CA PRO A 24 22.44 9.38 22.91
C PRO A 24 21.73 9.28 21.55
N LEU A 25 22.27 8.46 20.65
CA LEU A 25 21.70 8.10 19.34
C LEU A 25 20.39 7.28 19.48
N THR A 26 19.65 7.48 20.56
CA THR A 26 18.61 6.58 21.06
C THR A 26 17.26 7.28 21.22
N GLN A 27 17.01 8.34 20.45
CA GLN A 27 15.70 9.00 20.42
C GLN A 27 15.29 9.46 19.01
N GLN A 28 15.71 8.74 17.96
CA GLN A 28 15.26 8.99 16.58
C GLN A 28 14.71 7.73 15.89
N ARG A 29 14.11 6.80 16.65
CA ARG A 29 13.54 5.57 16.09
C ARG A 29 12.43 4.97 16.95
N ILE A 30 11.39 5.73 17.25
CA ILE A 30 10.19 5.14 17.89
C ILE A 30 8.87 5.57 17.22
N ASP A 31 8.73 6.78 16.64
CA ASP A 31 7.41 7.24 16.16
C ASP A 31 7.30 7.70 14.70
N ASP A 32 8.39 7.69 13.92
CA ASP A 32 8.32 8.01 12.49
C ASP A 32 8.24 6.70 11.69
N GLU A 33 7.08 6.37 11.11
CA GLU A 33 7.01 5.40 10.02
C GLU A 33 8.05 5.85 8.97
N PRO A 34 9.13 5.08 8.71
CA PRO A 34 10.17 5.51 7.79
C PRO A 34 9.71 5.31 6.35
N LEU A 35 8.58 5.91 5.97
CA LEU A 35 8.13 6.06 4.60
C LEU A 35 8.94 7.18 3.94
N ARG A 36 10.27 7.03 3.87
CA ARG A 36 11.08 7.75 2.89
C ARG A 36 10.82 7.13 1.51
N LEU A 37 9.58 7.27 1.03
CA LEU A 37 9.14 6.77 -0.27
C LEU A 37 9.90 7.49 -1.39
N VAL A 38 10.07 8.80 -1.26
CA VAL A 38 10.89 9.62 -2.18
C VAL A 38 12.13 10.06 -1.43
N THR A 39 13.28 9.49 -1.76
CA THR A 39 14.57 9.88 -1.14
C THR A 39 15.27 10.98 -1.94
N SER A 40 14.96 11.10 -3.23
CA SER A 40 15.57 12.06 -4.16
C SER A 40 14.67 12.30 -5.38
N PHE A 41 14.74 13.48 -6.00
CA PHE A 41 14.13 13.77 -7.31
C PHE A 41 14.57 12.76 -8.39
N ASN A 42 15.76 12.18 -8.22
CA ASN A 42 16.27 11.10 -9.07
C ASN A 42 15.36 9.86 -9.09
N ASP A 43 14.68 9.53 -7.99
CA ASP A 43 13.78 8.37 -7.91
C ASP A 43 12.61 8.52 -8.89
N ILE A 44 12.06 9.74 -8.98
CA ILE A 44 10.95 10.08 -9.88
C ILE A 44 11.41 10.00 -11.34
N PHE A 45 12.56 10.60 -11.65
CA PHE A 45 13.13 10.57 -13.00
C PHE A 45 13.34 9.14 -13.50
N VAL A 46 13.91 8.26 -12.65
CA VAL A 46 14.13 6.85 -12.98
C VAL A 46 12.83 6.13 -13.30
N VAL A 47 11.76 6.34 -12.53
CA VAL A 47 10.47 5.68 -12.80
C VAL A 47 9.85 6.18 -14.10
N ILE A 48 9.83 7.49 -14.33
CA ILE A 48 9.28 8.05 -15.57
C ILE A 48 10.06 7.52 -16.79
N ALA A 49 11.40 7.56 -16.75
CA ALA A 49 12.24 7.05 -17.82
C ALA A 49 12.02 5.54 -18.06
N SER A 50 11.85 4.76 -17.00
CA SER A 50 11.61 3.31 -17.08
C SER A 50 10.24 2.97 -17.63
N TRP A 51 9.20 3.73 -17.29
CA TRP A 51 7.87 3.59 -17.86
C TRP A 51 7.84 4.03 -19.32
N LEU A 52 8.55 5.10 -19.68
CA LEU A 52 8.69 5.50 -21.09
C LEU A 52 9.43 4.44 -21.92
N LEU A 53 10.47 3.82 -21.35
CA LEU A 53 11.16 2.69 -21.98
C LEU A 53 10.23 1.47 -22.15
N SER A 54 9.47 1.13 -21.10
CA SER A 54 8.53 0.02 -21.13
C SER A 54 7.42 0.26 -22.16
N PHE A 55 6.89 1.48 -22.20
CA PHE A 55 5.96 1.95 -23.21
C PHE A 55 6.56 1.80 -24.61
N GLY A 56 7.72 2.40 -24.89
CA GLY A 56 8.37 2.27 -26.21
C GLY A 56 8.59 0.81 -26.62
N THR A 57 8.96 -0.06 -25.68
CA THR A 57 9.16 -1.50 -25.93
C THR A 57 7.87 -2.19 -26.36
N VAL A 58 6.74 -1.91 -25.71
CA VAL A 58 5.44 -2.50 -26.06
C VAL A 58 5.07 -2.19 -27.52
N TRP A 59 5.30 -0.95 -27.98
CA TRP A 59 5.00 -0.57 -29.37
C TRP A 59 5.99 -1.16 -30.36
N LEU A 60 7.29 -1.21 -30.01
CA LEU A 60 8.31 -1.81 -30.87
C LEU A 60 8.13 -3.33 -31.04
N THR A 61 7.53 -3.98 -30.05
CA THR A 61 7.30 -5.43 -30.05
C THR A 61 5.88 -5.82 -30.47
N ALA A 62 5.11 -4.88 -31.01
CA ALA A 62 3.70 -5.08 -31.32
C ALA A 62 3.42 -6.20 -32.34
N SER A 63 4.37 -6.49 -33.22
CA SER A 63 4.28 -7.59 -34.19
C SER A 63 4.53 -8.98 -33.58
N LEU A 64 5.06 -9.05 -32.35
CA LEU A 64 5.39 -10.31 -31.69
C LEU A 64 4.16 -10.92 -30.98
N PRO A 65 4.15 -12.25 -30.75
CA PRO A 65 3.16 -12.89 -29.89
C PRO A 65 3.15 -12.29 -28.48
N SER A 66 1.99 -12.21 -27.84
CA SER A 66 1.82 -11.46 -26.59
C SER A 66 2.59 -12.06 -25.41
N TRP A 67 2.70 -13.39 -25.35
CA TRP A 67 3.53 -14.06 -24.34
C TRP A 67 5.00 -13.63 -24.45
N LEU A 68 5.52 -13.44 -25.66
CA LEU A 68 6.90 -13.00 -25.88
C LEU A 68 7.08 -11.52 -25.51
N GLN A 69 6.09 -10.67 -25.82
CA GLN A 69 6.08 -9.28 -25.36
C GLN A 69 6.13 -9.19 -23.84
N MET A 70 5.35 -10.03 -23.13
CA MET A 70 5.36 -10.07 -21.66
C MET A 70 6.71 -10.55 -21.12
N LEU A 71 7.36 -11.53 -21.76
CA LEU A 71 8.71 -11.96 -21.37
C LEU A 71 9.75 -10.84 -21.56
N ILE A 72 9.68 -10.09 -22.67
CA ILE A 72 10.56 -8.95 -22.92
C ILE A 72 10.34 -7.86 -21.87
N ALA A 73 9.07 -7.51 -21.58
CA ALA A 73 8.72 -6.53 -20.57
C ALA A 73 9.19 -6.96 -19.16
N ALA A 74 9.03 -8.25 -18.83
CA ALA A 74 9.52 -8.83 -17.58
C ALA A 74 11.05 -8.78 -17.50
N ALA A 75 11.76 -9.10 -18.58
CA ALA A 75 13.22 -9.04 -18.64
C ALA A 75 13.76 -7.62 -18.48
N ILE A 76 13.13 -6.63 -19.11
CA ILE A 76 13.49 -5.21 -18.94
C ILE A 76 13.25 -4.79 -17.48
N THR A 77 12.07 -5.06 -16.94
CA THR A 77 11.73 -4.71 -15.55
C THR A 77 12.68 -5.37 -14.56
N TRP A 78 13.06 -6.63 -14.80
CA TRP A 78 14.05 -7.34 -14.00
C TRP A 78 15.45 -6.71 -14.10
N GLY A 79 15.91 -6.37 -15.31
CA GLY A 79 17.20 -5.71 -15.53
C GLY A 79 17.28 -4.34 -14.86
N LEU A 80 16.21 -3.54 -14.99
CA LEU A 80 16.09 -2.25 -14.30
C LEU A 80 16.08 -2.44 -12.78
N SER A 81 15.37 -3.45 -12.28
CA SER A 81 15.35 -3.77 -10.85
C SER A 81 16.73 -4.18 -10.32
N GLU A 82 17.52 -4.91 -11.10
CA GLU A 82 18.90 -5.26 -10.71
C GLU A 82 19.79 -4.04 -10.53
N ILE A 83 19.60 -3.00 -11.35
CA ILE A 83 20.38 -1.77 -11.25
C ILE A 83 19.82 -0.87 -10.14
N PHE A 84 18.55 -0.50 -10.22
CA PHE A 84 17.97 0.57 -9.39
C PHE A 84 17.51 0.06 -8.00
N VAL A 85 16.99 -1.16 -7.93
CA VAL A 85 16.51 -1.74 -6.66
C VAL A 85 17.66 -2.41 -5.92
N ARG A 86 18.40 -3.32 -6.56
CA ARG A 86 19.46 -4.06 -5.85
C ARG A 86 20.73 -3.23 -5.61
N ARG A 87 21.27 -2.60 -6.66
CA ARG A 87 22.55 -1.87 -6.55
C ARG A 87 22.36 -0.47 -5.99
N ARG A 88 21.37 0.28 -6.46
CA ARG A 88 21.12 1.66 -6.00
C ARG A 88 20.18 1.77 -4.78
N ARG A 89 19.50 0.69 -4.38
CA ARG A 89 18.65 0.62 -3.17
C ARG A 89 17.58 1.73 -3.08
N MET A 90 16.98 2.07 -4.22
CA MET A 90 15.93 3.10 -4.31
C MET A 90 14.56 2.53 -3.93
N ALA A 91 13.79 3.23 -3.10
CA ALA A 91 12.52 2.74 -2.56
C ALA A 91 11.33 2.87 -3.54
N LEU A 92 11.08 4.07 -4.11
CA LEU A 92 9.98 4.29 -5.05
C LEU A 92 10.10 3.44 -6.33
N PRO A 93 11.26 3.38 -7.02
CA PRO A 93 11.44 2.48 -8.15
C PRO A 93 11.20 1.02 -7.78
N ALA A 94 11.56 0.59 -6.58
CA ALA A 94 11.29 -0.78 -6.12
C ALA A 94 9.79 -1.10 -6.07
N LEU A 95 8.96 -0.17 -5.59
CA LEU A 95 7.50 -0.33 -5.60
C LEU A 95 6.95 -0.37 -7.03
N CYS A 96 7.34 0.57 -7.89
CA CYS A 96 6.85 0.62 -9.26
C CYS A 96 7.27 -0.62 -10.07
N PHE A 97 8.52 -1.07 -9.96
CA PHE A 97 9.00 -2.23 -10.72
C PHE A 97 8.47 -3.54 -10.19
N SER A 98 8.27 -3.69 -8.88
CA SER A 98 7.60 -4.87 -8.35
C SER A 98 6.14 -4.96 -8.82
N PHE A 99 5.41 -3.84 -8.83
CA PHE A 99 4.06 -3.78 -9.41
C PHE A 99 4.06 -4.16 -10.90
N SER A 100 4.93 -3.53 -11.70
CA SER A 100 5.04 -3.82 -13.14
C SER A 100 5.42 -5.28 -13.40
N PHE A 101 6.35 -5.85 -12.62
CA PHE A 101 6.79 -7.24 -12.78
C PHE A 101 5.69 -8.25 -12.42
N VAL A 102 5.02 -8.07 -11.28
CA VAL A 102 3.90 -8.94 -10.85
C VAL A 102 2.74 -8.86 -11.84
N SER A 103 2.41 -7.67 -12.32
CA SER A 103 1.35 -7.48 -13.32
C SER A 103 1.71 -8.14 -14.66
N THR A 104 2.95 -8.01 -15.11
CA THR A 104 3.44 -8.67 -16.34
C THR A 104 3.43 -10.19 -16.18
N ALA A 105 3.81 -10.70 -15.01
CA ALA A 105 3.76 -12.13 -14.72
C ALA A 105 2.32 -12.66 -14.69
N ALA A 106 1.36 -11.90 -14.16
CA ALA A 106 -0.07 -12.24 -14.24
C ALA A 106 -0.56 -12.29 -15.69
N MET A 107 -0.22 -11.28 -16.49
CA MET A 107 -0.57 -11.20 -17.91
C MET A 107 0.02 -12.35 -18.73
N LEU A 108 1.23 -12.79 -18.41
CA LEU A 108 1.85 -13.95 -19.07
C LEU A 108 1.02 -15.24 -18.92
N GLY A 109 0.26 -15.38 -17.83
CA GLY A 109 -0.61 -16.54 -17.61
C GLY A 109 -1.82 -16.62 -18.55
N PHE A 110 -2.19 -15.51 -19.20
CA PHE A 110 -3.20 -15.48 -20.27
C PHE A 110 -2.65 -15.94 -21.63
N GLY A 111 -1.35 -16.29 -21.71
CA GLY A 111 -0.72 -16.81 -22.91
C GLY A 111 -0.68 -15.77 -24.03
N ASN A 112 -1.42 -16.03 -25.12
CA ASN A 112 -1.43 -15.15 -26.28
C ASN A 112 -2.59 -14.14 -26.30
N ALA A 113 -3.47 -14.15 -25.30
CA ALA A 113 -4.51 -13.14 -25.20
C ALA A 113 -3.90 -11.79 -24.78
N SER A 114 -4.35 -10.70 -25.40
CA SER A 114 -3.71 -9.39 -25.25
C SER A 114 -4.71 -8.26 -25.14
N LEU A 115 -4.69 -7.58 -23.99
CA LEU A 115 -5.40 -6.32 -23.80
C LEU A 115 -4.96 -5.24 -24.80
N LEU A 116 -3.69 -5.28 -25.23
CA LEU A 116 -3.06 -4.22 -26.01
C LEU A 116 -3.34 -4.34 -27.51
N HIS A 117 -3.34 -5.55 -28.06
CA HIS A 117 -3.47 -5.77 -29.51
C HIS A 117 -4.90 -6.11 -29.94
N GLN A 118 -5.59 -6.88 -29.10
CA GLN A 118 -6.88 -7.49 -29.43
C GLN A 118 -8.01 -7.00 -28.50
N GLY A 119 -7.71 -6.01 -27.65
CA GLY A 119 -8.66 -5.42 -26.71
C GLY A 119 -9.07 -6.35 -25.57
N GLY A 120 -9.98 -5.84 -24.72
CA GLY A 120 -10.48 -6.56 -23.55
C GLY A 120 -11.28 -7.83 -23.89
N GLU A 121 -11.90 -7.90 -25.06
CA GLU A 121 -12.70 -9.06 -25.48
C GLU A 121 -11.85 -10.30 -25.71
N SER A 122 -10.63 -10.16 -26.24
CA SER A 122 -9.72 -11.30 -26.43
C SER A 122 -9.33 -11.97 -25.12
N VAL A 123 -9.05 -11.16 -24.09
CA VAL A 123 -8.72 -11.64 -22.75
C VAL A 123 -9.95 -12.29 -22.12
N ARG A 124 -11.12 -11.65 -22.26
CA ARG A 124 -12.38 -12.23 -21.77
C ARG A 124 -12.69 -13.58 -22.44
N ALA A 125 -12.50 -13.70 -23.74
CA ALA A 125 -12.70 -14.96 -24.47
C ALA A 125 -11.70 -16.05 -24.09
N SER A 126 -10.48 -15.67 -23.67
CA SER A 126 -9.47 -16.62 -23.20
C SER A 126 -9.71 -17.12 -21.78
N MET A 127 -10.57 -16.45 -21.00
CA MET A 127 -10.82 -16.83 -19.61
C MET A 127 -11.52 -18.18 -19.53
N THR A 128 -10.80 -19.16 -19.00
CA THR A 128 -11.24 -20.53 -18.70
C THR A 128 -10.71 -20.91 -17.33
N TRP A 129 -11.18 -22.04 -16.77
CA TRP A 129 -10.62 -22.55 -15.51
C TRP A 129 -9.12 -22.89 -15.63
N TRP A 130 -8.64 -23.24 -16.83
CA TRP A 130 -7.22 -23.49 -17.06
C TRP A 130 -6.39 -22.21 -17.06
N THR A 131 -6.87 -21.14 -17.69
CA THR A 131 -6.17 -19.85 -17.64
C THR A 131 -6.21 -19.24 -16.24
N LEU A 132 -7.23 -19.50 -15.44
CA LEU A 132 -7.24 -19.12 -14.02
C LEU A 132 -6.05 -19.74 -13.28
N VAL A 133 -5.84 -21.05 -13.44
CA VAL A 133 -4.70 -21.72 -12.81
C VAL A 133 -3.38 -21.17 -13.35
N GLY A 134 -3.27 -21.00 -14.68
CA GLY A 134 -2.08 -20.46 -15.33
C GLY A 134 -1.70 -19.07 -14.82
N THR A 135 -2.68 -18.17 -14.73
CA THR A 135 -2.51 -16.79 -14.23
C THR A 135 -2.21 -16.73 -12.74
N CYS A 136 -2.89 -17.53 -11.91
CA CYS A 136 -2.57 -17.59 -10.48
C CYS A 136 -1.15 -18.10 -10.22
N VAL A 137 -0.75 -19.17 -10.92
CA VAL A 137 0.60 -19.75 -10.79
C VAL A 137 1.65 -18.77 -11.31
N SER A 138 1.43 -18.13 -12.45
CA SER A 138 2.39 -17.17 -13.01
C SER A 138 2.53 -15.94 -12.11
N THR A 139 1.45 -15.40 -11.56
CA THR A 139 1.49 -14.30 -10.58
C THR A 139 2.25 -14.70 -9.31
N ALA A 140 1.94 -15.88 -8.75
CA ALA A 140 2.60 -16.37 -7.54
C ALA A 140 4.11 -16.58 -7.75
N LEU A 141 4.49 -17.21 -8.87
CA LEU A 141 5.90 -17.40 -9.24
C LEU A 141 6.60 -16.07 -9.49
N GLY A 142 5.97 -15.13 -10.19
CA GLY A 142 6.51 -13.80 -10.42
C GLY A 142 6.79 -13.05 -9.10
N ALA A 143 5.81 -13.04 -8.20
CA ALA A 143 5.98 -12.42 -6.88
C ALA A 143 7.06 -13.12 -6.04
N ALA A 144 7.11 -14.46 -6.05
CA ALA A 144 8.11 -15.24 -5.32
C ALA A 144 9.53 -15.00 -5.84
N LEU A 145 9.73 -15.02 -7.17
CA LEU A 145 11.02 -14.75 -7.80
C LEU A 145 11.53 -13.34 -7.48
N PHE A 146 10.64 -12.35 -7.58
CA PHE A 146 11.00 -10.96 -7.29
C PHE A 146 11.32 -10.79 -5.79
N TRP A 147 10.54 -11.43 -4.90
CA TRP A 147 10.81 -11.44 -3.47
C TRP A 147 12.16 -12.09 -3.13
N TRP A 148 12.45 -13.28 -3.66
CA TRP A 148 13.70 -13.98 -3.39
C TRP A 148 14.93 -13.17 -3.81
N ARG A 149 14.80 -12.43 -4.91
CA ARG A 149 15.93 -11.72 -5.50
C ARG A 149 16.17 -10.32 -4.93
N PHE A 150 15.09 -9.55 -4.75
CA PHE A 150 15.17 -8.14 -4.36
C PHE A 150 14.74 -7.88 -2.91
N ARG A 151 14.05 -8.83 -2.29
CA ARG A 151 13.50 -8.73 -0.92
C ARG A 151 12.71 -7.44 -0.67
N VAL A 152 11.87 -7.05 -1.63
CA VAL A 152 11.01 -5.87 -1.52
C VAL A 152 9.72 -6.25 -0.77
N PRO A 153 9.45 -5.73 0.44
CA PRO A 153 8.33 -6.17 1.30
C PRO A 153 6.97 -6.10 0.62
N ALA A 154 6.76 -5.04 -0.16
CA ALA A 154 5.50 -4.78 -0.84
C ALA A 154 5.13 -5.86 -1.87
N VAL A 155 6.09 -6.61 -2.42
CA VAL A 155 5.82 -7.57 -3.50
C VAL A 155 4.97 -8.74 -3.04
N ILE A 156 5.03 -9.11 -1.75
CA ILE A 156 4.17 -10.16 -1.18
C ILE A 156 2.70 -9.68 -1.23
N ALA A 157 2.44 -8.46 -0.75
CA ALA A 157 1.11 -7.88 -0.80
C ALA A 157 0.64 -7.70 -2.25
N MET A 158 1.47 -7.21 -3.16
CA MET A 158 1.12 -7.08 -4.58
C MET A 158 0.86 -8.43 -5.26
N GLY A 159 1.61 -9.47 -4.91
CA GLY A 159 1.38 -10.83 -5.40
C GLY A 159 0.03 -11.38 -4.95
N VAL A 160 -0.30 -11.23 -3.66
CA VAL A 160 -1.61 -11.62 -3.13
C VAL A 160 -2.74 -10.81 -3.77
N ALA A 161 -2.57 -9.49 -3.86
CA ALA A 161 -3.53 -8.60 -4.53
C ALA A 161 -3.75 -9.00 -5.99
N GLY A 162 -2.67 -9.34 -6.71
CA GLY A 162 -2.73 -9.80 -8.09
C GLY A 162 -3.49 -11.11 -8.23
N ILE A 163 -3.23 -12.10 -7.36
CA ILE A 163 -3.97 -13.38 -7.35
C ILE A 163 -5.45 -13.13 -7.09
N VAL A 164 -5.79 -12.35 -6.06
CA VAL A 164 -7.17 -12.00 -5.73
C VAL A 164 -7.87 -11.31 -6.91
N ALA A 165 -7.22 -10.32 -7.53
CA ALA A 165 -7.78 -9.60 -8.67
C ALA A 165 -8.02 -10.52 -9.87
N VAL A 166 -7.07 -11.40 -10.18
CA VAL A 166 -7.17 -12.38 -11.27
C VAL A 166 -8.28 -13.39 -10.99
N VAL A 167 -8.39 -13.89 -9.75
CA VAL A 167 -9.46 -14.81 -9.34
C VAL A 167 -10.82 -14.15 -9.50
N TRP A 168 -11.00 -12.92 -9.00
CA TRP A 168 -12.27 -12.22 -9.15
C TRP A 168 -12.62 -11.89 -10.60
N ALA A 169 -11.64 -11.50 -11.41
CA ALA A 169 -11.85 -11.28 -12.84
C ALA A 169 -12.35 -12.56 -13.55
N HIS A 170 -11.75 -13.72 -13.27
CA HIS A 170 -12.20 -14.98 -13.83
C HIS A 170 -13.57 -15.41 -13.29
N VAL A 171 -13.82 -15.27 -11.98
CA VAL A 171 -15.12 -15.63 -11.40
C VAL A 171 -16.25 -14.80 -12.00
N LEU A 172 -16.05 -13.48 -12.16
CA LEU A 172 -17.02 -12.61 -12.82
C LEU A 172 -17.36 -13.07 -14.24
N VAL A 173 -16.35 -13.46 -15.01
CA VAL A 173 -16.53 -13.88 -16.42
C VAL A 173 -17.09 -15.30 -16.54
N LEU A 174 -16.69 -16.22 -15.67
CA LEU A 174 -17.04 -17.64 -15.78
C LEU A 174 -18.36 -18.01 -15.10
N THR A 175 -18.76 -17.26 -14.07
CA THR A 175 -19.99 -17.56 -13.31
C THR A 175 -21.12 -16.59 -13.62
N GLU A 176 -20.82 -15.43 -14.23
CA GLU A 176 -21.77 -14.33 -14.49
C GLU A 176 -22.59 -13.92 -13.25
N ASN A 177 -22.08 -14.20 -12.05
CA ASN A 177 -22.74 -13.94 -10.77
C ASN A 177 -21.80 -13.17 -9.84
N ASP A 178 -22.17 -11.93 -9.53
CA ASP A 178 -21.41 -11.02 -8.70
C ASP A 178 -21.99 -10.82 -7.29
N GLY A 179 -23.20 -11.30 -7.02
CA GLY A 179 -23.95 -10.98 -5.80
C GLY A 179 -23.25 -11.41 -4.50
N TRP A 180 -22.45 -12.49 -4.55
CA TRP A 180 -21.71 -13.01 -3.39
C TRP A 180 -20.25 -12.52 -3.34
N LEU A 181 -19.75 -11.89 -4.41
CA LEU A 181 -18.34 -11.49 -4.52
C LEU A 181 -17.95 -10.41 -3.51
N LEU A 182 -18.85 -9.48 -3.21
CA LEU A 182 -18.60 -8.45 -2.21
C LEU A 182 -18.38 -9.07 -0.82
N VAL A 183 -19.23 -10.03 -0.44
CA VAL A 183 -19.11 -10.76 0.85
C VAL A 183 -17.83 -11.59 0.86
N ALA A 184 -17.54 -12.30 -0.24
CA ALA A 184 -16.32 -13.09 -0.33
C ALA A 184 -15.05 -12.23 -0.30
N ASN A 185 -15.06 -11.04 -0.89
CA ASN A 185 -13.95 -10.10 -0.84
C ASN A 185 -13.69 -9.62 0.60
N VAL A 186 -14.74 -9.39 1.40
CA VAL A 186 -14.61 -9.10 2.83
C VAL A 186 -13.97 -10.28 3.57
N VAL A 187 -14.43 -11.51 3.32
CA VAL A 187 -13.91 -12.72 3.97
C VAL A 187 -12.42 -12.93 3.64
N VAL A 188 -12.05 -12.80 2.36
CA VAL A 188 -10.65 -12.91 1.93
C VAL A 188 -9.81 -11.77 2.51
N GLY A 189 -10.34 -10.53 2.53
CA GLY A 189 -9.68 -9.38 3.15
C GLY A 189 -9.42 -9.61 4.64
N LEU A 190 -10.39 -10.19 5.37
CA LEU A 190 -10.24 -10.54 6.78
C LEU A 190 -9.23 -11.68 6.99
N ALA A 191 -9.18 -12.67 6.09
CA ALA A 191 -8.17 -13.73 6.14
C ALA A 191 -6.75 -13.16 5.94
N ILE A 192 -6.58 -12.23 4.99
CA ILE A 192 -5.31 -11.52 4.77
C ILE A 192 -4.97 -10.66 5.98
N PHE A 193 -5.94 -9.99 6.60
CA PHE A 193 -5.76 -9.22 7.82
C PHE A 193 -5.25 -10.07 8.99
N VAL A 194 -5.86 -11.23 9.22
CA VAL A 194 -5.41 -12.18 10.26
C VAL A 194 -4.00 -12.70 9.94
N TRP A 195 -3.68 -12.91 8.67
CA TRP A 195 -2.33 -13.30 8.27
C TRP A 195 -1.31 -12.18 8.48
N ALA A 196 -1.69 -10.92 8.23
CA ALA A 196 -0.87 -9.74 8.49
C ALA A 196 -0.58 -9.58 10.00
N LEU A 197 -1.57 -9.84 10.86
CA LEU A 197 -1.39 -9.86 12.31
C LEU A 197 -0.38 -10.91 12.77
N ARG A 198 -0.35 -12.09 12.13
CA ARG A 198 0.65 -13.12 12.43
C ARG A 198 2.06 -12.65 12.08
N TRP A 199 2.23 -11.90 10.99
CA TRP A 199 3.53 -11.31 10.64
C TRP A 199 3.96 -10.23 11.62
N ASP A 200 3.04 -9.35 12.04
CA ASP A 200 3.32 -8.32 13.07
C ASP A 200 3.69 -8.94 14.42
N ALA A 201 3.01 -10.02 14.83
CA ALA A 201 3.29 -10.71 16.09
C ALA A 201 4.66 -11.43 16.11
N GLN A 202 5.23 -11.77 14.94
CA GLN A 202 6.54 -12.42 14.84
C GLN A 202 7.71 -11.44 14.97
N ASP A 203 7.47 -10.13 14.96
CA ASP A 203 8.49 -9.10 15.14
C ASP A 203 8.00 -7.96 16.06
N PRO A 204 7.84 -8.22 17.37
CA PRO A 204 7.34 -7.22 18.31
C PRO A 204 8.23 -5.98 18.43
N GLN A 205 9.53 -6.14 18.16
CA GLN A 205 10.52 -5.05 18.24
C GLN A 205 10.54 -4.19 16.97
N ARG A 206 9.78 -4.55 15.92
CA ARG A 206 9.70 -3.83 14.63
C ARG A 206 11.08 -3.57 14.01
N THR A 207 11.97 -4.55 14.08
CA THR A 207 13.37 -4.38 13.63
C THR A 207 13.67 -5.05 12.29
N THR A 208 12.83 -6.00 11.87
CA THR A 208 13.07 -6.83 10.70
C THR A 208 12.16 -6.44 9.54
N ILE A 209 12.51 -6.94 8.35
CA ILE A 209 11.72 -6.81 7.12
C ILE A 209 10.28 -7.34 7.25
N ARG A 210 10.00 -8.13 8.30
CA ARG A 210 8.66 -8.68 8.56
C ARG A 210 7.66 -7.61 8.94
N SER A 211 8.07 -6.58 9.67
CA SER A 211 7.22 -5.43 9.99
C SER A 211 6.79 -4.69 8.72
N ASP A 212 7.69 -4.56 7.74
CA ASP A 212 7.36 -3.91 6.46
C ASP A 212 6.37 -4.75 5.65
N VAL A 213 6.56 -6.07 5.59
CA VAL A 213 5.62 -6.98 4.89
C VAL A 213 4.24 -6.91 5.54
N ALA A 214 4.19 -6.94 6.88
CA ALA A 214 2.95 -6.83 7.62
C ALA A 214 2.25 -5.49 7.33
N PHE A 215 2.97 -4.38 7.27
CA PHE A 215 2.41 -3.08 6.89
C PHE A 215 1.71 -3.13 5.53
N TRP A 216 2.37 -3.68 4.49
CA TRP A 216 1.77 -3.78 3.15
C TRP A 216 0.57 -4.73 3.10
N LEU A 217 0.61 -5.83 3.85
CA LEU A 217 -0.53 -6.76 3.96
C LEU A 217 -1.73 -6.12 4.68
N HIS A 218 -1.49 -5.32 5.73
CA HIS A 218 -2.55 -4.56 6.39
C HIS A 218 -3.15 -3.51 5.45
N LEU A 219 -2.34 -2.82 4.64
CA LEU A 219 -2.83 -1.87 3.64
C LEU A 219 -3.72 -2.55 2.60
N LEU A 220 -3.30 -3.71 2.08
CA LEU A 220 -4.11 -4.52 1.17
C LEU A 220 -5.42 -4.96 1.81
N ALA A 221 -5.35 -5.54 3.01
CA ALA A 221 -6.52 -6.00 3.73
C ALA A 221 -7.50 -4.87 4.03
N ALA A 222 -6.99 -3.69 4.39
CA ALA A 222 -7.81 -2.51 4.61
C ALA A 222 -8.64 -2.17 3.38
N CYS A 223 -8.02 -2.03 2.21
CA CYS A 223 -8.74 -1.74 0.96
C CYS A 223 -9.77 -2.82 0.60
N MET A 224 -9.43 -4.09 0.83
CA MET A 224 -10.32 -5.21 0.53
C MET A 224 -11.52 -5.31 1.48
N VAL A 225 -11.38 -4.90 2.74
CA VAL A 225 -12.46 -4.95 3.72
C VAL A 225 -13.34 -3.71 3.62
N THR A 226 -12.76 -2.52 3.55
CA THR A 226 -13.52 -1.26 3.61
C THR A 226 -14.41 -1.07 2.39
N HIS A 227 -13.88 -1.22 1.18
CA HIS A 227 -14.60 -0.93 -0.05
C HIS A 227 -15.93 -1.69 -0.18
N PRO A 228 -15.98 -3.04 -0.09
CA PRO A 228 -17.24 -3.77 -0.20
C PRO A 228 -18.22 -3.47 0.94
N ILE A 229 -17.76 -3.27 2.18
CA ILE A 229 -18.65 -2.90 3.29
C ILE A 229 -19.32 -1.56 3.01
N PHE A 230 -18.54 -0.54 2.62
CA PHE A 230 -19.10 0.77 2.34
C PHE A 230 -19.93 0.78 1.05
N TRP A 231 -19.60 -0.04 0.05
CA TRP A 231 -20.42 -0.21 -1.15
C TRP A 231 -21.81 -0.77 -0.83
N MET A 232 -21.92 -1.69 0.14
CA MET A 232 -23.21 -2.24 0.58
C MET A 232 -24.03 -1.27 1.44
N LEU A 233 -23.36 -0.36 2.18
CA LEU A 233 -24.02 0.55 3.13
C LEU A 233 -24.32 1.93 2.52
N ALA A 234 -23.39 2.49 1.76
CA ALA A 234 -23.53 3.79 1.12
C ALA A 234 -24.24 3.64 -0.24
N PRO A 235 -25.13 4.56 -0.62
CA PRO A 235 -25.46 5.80 0.08
C PRO A 235 -26.59 5.69 1.11
N ASN A 236 -27.25 4.53 1.20
CA ASN A 236 -28.57 4.38 1.83
C ASN A 236 -28.56 4.43 3.36
N HIS A 237 -27.44 4.08 3.99
CA HIS A 237 -27.33 3.94 5.44
C HIS A 237 -26.17 4.76 6.02
N PRO A 238 -26.24 6.11 5.98
CA PRO A 238 -25.14 6.97 6.43
C PRO A 238 -24.79 6.77 7.92
N GLY A 239 -25.78 6.46 8.78
CA GLY A 239 -25.54 6.14 10.19
C GLY A 239 -24.74 4.84 10.38
N ALA A 240 -25.03 3.82 9.56
CA ALA A 240 -24.27 2.56 9.59
C ALA A 240 -22.84 2.75 9.08
N VAL A 241 -22.63 3.60 8.06
CA VAL A 241 -21.29 3.96 7.57
C VAL A 241 -20.45 4.59 8.69
N ILE A 242 -21.03 5.52 9.44
CA ILE A 242 -20.35 6.14 10.59
C ILE A 242 -20.07 5.11 11.70
N ALA A 243 -21.01 4.23 12.01
CA ALA A 243 -20.81 3.17 13.01
C ALA A 243 -19.67 2.21 12.62
N VAL A 244 -19.62 1.78 11.36
CA VAL A 244 -18.53 0.97 10.82
C VAL A 244 -17.20 1.72 10.87
N PHE A 245 -17.17 3.00 10.52
CA PHE A 245 -15.97 3.84 10.62
C PHE A 245 -15.43 3.91 12.06
N VAL A 246 -16.31 4.10 13.04
CA VAL A 246 -15.93 4.11 14.47
C VAL A 246 -15.38 2.75 14.90
N LEU A 247 -16.02 1.65 14.47
CA LEU A 247 -15.53 0.29 14.74
C LEU A 247 -14.13 0.05 14.13
N LEU A 248 -13.93 0.40 12.86
CA LEU A 248 -12.64 0.27 12.18
C LEU A 248 -11.57 1.17 12.84
N THR A 249 -11.94 2.35 13.31
CA THR A 249 -11.05 3.24 14.06
C THR A 249 -10.64 2.63 15.41
N ALA A 250 -11.56 2.00 16.13
CA ALA A 250 -11.25 1.27 17.36
C ALA A 250 -10.30 0.09 17.11
N VAL A 251 -10.53 -0.69 16.04
CA VAL A 251 -9.63 -1.78 15.62
C VAL A 251 -8.24 -1.24 15.23
N SER A 252 -8.20 -0.15 14.46
CA SER A 252 -6.98 0.57 14.06
C SER A 252 -6.15 1.04 15.27
N LEU A 253 -6.81 1.59 16.30
CA LEU A 253 -6.19 1.98 17.56
C LEU A 253 -5.66 0.79 18.35
N ALA A 254 -6.42 -0.31 18.42
CA ALA A 254 -6.02 -1.51 19.16
C ALA A 254 -4.76 -2.16 18.59
N ILE A 255 -4.63 -2.18 17.26
CA ILE A 255 -3.50 -2.81 16.53
C ILE A 255 -2.34 -1.82 16.34
N ASP A 256 -2.55 -0.53 16.63
CA ASP A 256 -1.57 0.54 16.40
C ASP A 256 -1.21 0.68 14.91
N ARG A 257 -2.21 0.59 14.02
CA ARG A 257 -2.04 0.63 12.56
C ARG A 257 -3.07 1.53 11.88
N ARG A 258 -2.63 2.68 11.36
CA ARG A 258 -3.49 3.76 10.81
C ARG A 258 -4.18 3.44 9.47
N ALA A 259 -3.75 2.39 8.75
CA ALA A 259 -4.19 2.10 7.38
C ALA A 259 -5.70 1.88 7.22
N LEU A 260 -6.36 1.20 8.17
CA LEU A 260 -7.81 0.95 8.14
C LEU A 260 -8.62 2.25 8.16
N MET A 261 -8.20 3.19 9.01
CA MET A 261 -8.85 4.49 9.15
C MET A 261 -8.71 5.30 7.86
N LEU A 262 -7.50 5.37 7.30
CA LEU A 262 -7.22 6.12 6.07
C LEU A 262 -8.03 5.60 4.88
N SER A 263 -8.17 4.27 4.75
CA SER A 263 -8.94 3.63 3.68
C SER A 263 -10.44 3.97 3.72
N SER A 264 -10.98 4.24 4.93
CA SER A 264 -12.40 4.54 5.13
C SER A 264 -12.78 6.03 5.03
N LEU A 265 -11.79 6.93 4.86
CA LEU A 265 -11.97 8.37 5.03
C LEU A 265 -12.95 9.00 4.02
N LEU A 266 -12.84 8.64 2.74
CA LEU A 266 -13.72 9.18 1.71
C LEU A 266 -15.18 8.73 1.91
N TYR A 267 -15.40 7.54 2.48
CA TYR A 267 -16.73 7.03 2.77
C TYR A 267 -17.38 7.71 3.98
N VAL A 268 -16.62 7.97 5.05
CA VAL A 268 -17.18 8.71 6.19
C VAL A 268 -17.48 10.17 5.82
N MET A 269 -16.62 10.78 4.99
CA MET A 269 -16.86 12.10 4.44
C MET A 269 -18.15 12.15 3.63
N SER A 270 -18.38 11.17 2.74
CA SER A 270 -19.61 11.10 1.94
C SER A 270 -20.86 10.82 2.79
N ALA A 271 -20.75 10.01 3.85
CA ALA A 271 -21.86 9.76 4.77
C ALA A 271 -22.25 10.98 5.61
N ILE A 272 -21.26 11.73 6.10
CA ILE A 272 -21.52 12.98 6.85
C ILE A 272 -22.13 14.03 5.92
N LEU A 273 -21.63 14.18 4.69
CA LEU A 273 -22.24 15.06 3.69
C LEU A 273 -23.72 14.74 3.48
N ARG A 274 -24.07 13.45 3.40
CA ARG A 274 -25.46 13.00 3.24
C ARG A 274 -26.35 13.28 4.45
N MET A 275 -25.81 13.29 5.67
CA MET A 275 -26.58 13.68 6.86
C MET A 275 -26.95 15.17 6.85
N PHE A 276 -26.18 16.01 6.15
CA PHE A 276 -26.50 17.43 5.95
C PHE A 276 -27.46 17.67 4.77
N MET A 277 -27.78 16.64 3.99
CA MET A 277 -28.74 16.75 2.91
C MET A 277 -30.15 16.53 3.45
N THR A 278 -31.01 17.51 3.27
CA THR A 278 -32.46 17.34 3.44
C THR A 278 -33.05 16.75 2.16
N PRO A 279 -33.98 15.78 2.23
CA PRO A 279 -34.75 15.37 1.06
C PRO A 279 -35.39 16.60 0.42
N GLY A 280 -35.17 16.82 -0.88
CA GLY A 280 -35.89 17.86 -1.61
C GLY A 280 -37.39 17.57 -1.56
N SER A 281 -38.21 18.58 -1.32
CA SER A 281 -39.67 18.45 -1.20
C SER A 281 -40.35 18.02 -2.50
N ASP A 282 -39.67 18.11 -3.65
CA ASP A 282 -40.28 17.95 -4.96
C ASP A 282 -39.55 16.89 -5.79
N GLY A 283 -39.61 15.61 -5.38
CA GLY A 283 -39.48 14.41 -6.24
C GLY A 283 -38.29 14.25 -7.21
N ASP A 284 -37.40 15.22 -7.29
CA ASP A 284 -36.25 15.28 -8.17
C ASP A 284 -35.03 14.91 -7.32
N GLU A 285 -34.31 13.87 -7.71
CA GLU A 285 -33.16 13.32 -6.98
C GLU A 285 -31.93 14.25 -7.02
N LEU A 286 -32.14 15.57 -7.10
CA LEU A 286 -31.08 16.55 -6.95
C LEU A 286 -31.05 17.03 -5.50
N TYR A 287 -30.27 16.30 -4.68
CA TYR A 287 -29.90 16.74 -3.34
C TYR A 287 -29.44 18.20 -3.37
N THR A 288 -30.22 19.10 -2.75
CA THR A 288 -29.83 20.51 -2.66
C THR A 288 -28.72 20.61 -1.62
N HIS A 289 -27.49 20.75 -2.08
CA HIS A 289 -26.38 21.07 -1.20
C HIS A 289 -26.62 22.45 -0.59
N SER A 290 -26.82 22.52 0.72
CA SER A 290 -26.59 23.77 1.42
C SER A 290 -25.12 24.14 1.20
N SER A 291 -24.84 25.41 0.85
CA SER A 291 -23.48 25.88 0.57
C SER A 291 -22.50 25.63 1.72
N MET A 292 -23.01 25.40 2.93
CA MET A 292 -22.26 25.10 4.15
C MET A 292 -22.01 23.61 4.42
N SER A 293 -22.70 22.68 3.76
CA SER A 293 -22.58 21.23 4.01
C SER A 293 -21.15 20.69 3.76
N LEU A 294 -20.52 21.11 2.67
CA LEU A 294 -19.17 20.65 2.28
C LEU A 294 -18.08 21.25 3.19
N PRO A 295 -18.00 22.57 3.42
CA PRO A 295 -17.07 23.13 4.38
C PRO A 295 -17.24 22.57 5.79
N ALA A 296 -18.49 22.42 6.27
CA ALA A 296 -18.76 21.87 7.60
C ALA A 296 -18.26 20.43 7.72
N THR A 297 -18.54 19.58 6.72
CA THR A 297 -18.07 18.19 6.71
C THR A 297 -16.54 18.12 6.69
N ALA A 298 -15.88 18.94 5.87
CA ALA A 298 -14.42 19.00 5.82
C ALA A 298 -13.80 19.41 7.16
N VAL A 299 -14.37 20.40 7.85
CA VAL A 299 -13.93 20.84 9.18
C VAL A 299 -14.16 19.75 10.23
N ILE A 300 -15.32 19.08 10.22
CA ILE A 300 -15.63 18.00 11.17
C ILE A 300 -14.67 16.82 10.98
N VAL A 301 -14.58 16.32 9.74
CA VAL A 301 -13.73 15.16 9.42
C VAL A 301 -12.26 15.49 9.64
N GLY A 302 -11.78 16.62 9.10
CA GLY A 302 -10.40 17.07 9.27
C GLY A 302 -10.04 17.34 10.73
N GLY A 303 -10.93 17.97 11.51
CA GLY A 303 -10.76 18.21 12.93
C GLY A 303 -10.62 16.92 13.73
N VAL A 304 -11.51 15.95 13.50
CA VAL A 304 -11.43 14.62 14.14
C VAL A 304 -10.12 13.90 13.78
N LEU A 305 -9.69 13.96 12.53
CA LEU A 305 -8.41 13.38 12.10
C LEU A 305 -7.21 14.02 12.79
N LEU A 306 -7.17 15.36 12.86
CA LEU A 306 -6.08 16.10 13.50
C LEU A 306 -6.02 15.80 15.00
N LEU A 307 -7.17 15.79 15.68
CA LEU A 307 -7.26 15.42 17.09
C LEU A 307 -6.77 13.99 17.31
N LEU A 308 -7.20 13.02 16.48
CA LEU A 308 -6.75 11.64 16.63
C LEU A 308 -5.26 11.48 16.32
N SER A 309 -4.71 12.27 15.40
CA SER A 309 -3.27 12.29 15.10
C SER A 309 -2.44 12.73 16.31
N VAL A 310 -2.86 13.81 16.99
CA VAL A 310 -2.19 14.33 18.19
C VAL A 310 -2.40 13.41 19.40
N PHE A 311 -3.64 12.93 19.60
CA PHE A 311 -4.03 12.13 20.77
C PHE A 311 -4.04 10.62 20.49
N TRP A 312 -3.21 10.15 19.55
CA TRP A 312 -3.16 8.74 19.16
C TRP A 312 -2.87 7.82 20.36
N GLN A 313 -1.78 8.08 21.09
CA GLN A 313 -1.36 7.27 22.24
C GLN A 313 -2.39 7.29 23.40
N PRO A 314 -2.94 8.45 23.81
CA PRO A 314 -4.05 8.49 24.77
C PRO A 314 -5.29 7.70 24.34
N SER A 315 -5.72 7.86 23.08
CA SER A 315 -6.90 7.19 22.54
C SER A 315 -6.71 5.68 22.50
N ARG A 316 -5.52 5.22 22.10
CA ARG A 316 -5.13 3.81 22.14
C ARG A 316 -5.21 3.24 23.55
N ARG A 317 -4.67 3.94 24.55
CA ARG A 317 -4.76 3.51 25.95
C ARG A 317 -6.20 3.39 26.43
N ALA A 318 -7.08 4.31 26.02
CA ALA A 318 -8.50 4.24 26.36
C ALA A 318 -9.18 3.00 25.74
N VAL A 319 -8.95 2.72 24.46
CA VAL A 319 -9.46 1.52 23.79
C VAL A 319 -8.91 0.25 24.45
N LEU A 320 -7.61 0.18 24.71
CA LEU A 320 -6.97 -0.98 25.34
C LEU A 320 -7.49 -1.26 26.75
N ARG A 321 -7.98 -0.25 27.49
CA ARG A 321 -8.62 -0.43 28.80
C ARG A 321 -9.94 -1.19 28.71
N LEU A 322 -10.68 -1.03 27.61
CA LEU A 322 -11.94 -1.72 27.35
C LEU A 322 -11.75 -3.18 26.92
N LEU A 323 -10.54 -3.56 26.45
CA LEU A 323 -10.24 -4.93 26.05
C LEU A 323 -9.92 -5.85 27.26
N PRO A 324 -10.36 -7.12 27.25
CA PRO A 324 -10.00 -8.11 28.25
C PRO A 324 -8.48 -8.35 28.33
N SER A 325 -7.98 -8.65 29.53
CA SER A 325 -6.53 -8.83 29.82
C SER A 325 -5.85 -9.88 28.93
N ALA A 326 -6.55 -10.95 28.56
CA ALA A 326 -6.04 -12.02 27.70
C ALA A 326 -5.68 -11.56 26.27
N TRP A 327 -6.39 -10.55 25.74
CA TRP A 327 -6.12 -9.97 24.42
C TRP A 327 -5.03 -8.90 24.51
N ARG A 328 -4.98 -8.16 25.63
CA ARG A 328 -3.97 -7.13 25.89
C ARG A 328 -2.53 -7.70 25.93
N ALA A 329 -2.35 -8.95 26.37
CA ALA A 329 -1.06 -9.62 26.42
C ALA A 329 -0.53 -10.09 25.04
N LYS A 330 -1.38 -10.13 24.01
CA LYS A 330 -1.00 -10.59 22.66
C LYS A 330 -0.78 -9.45 21.67
N LEU A 331 -1.07 -8.21 22.06
CA LEU A 331 -0.90 -7.03 21.23
C LEU A 331 0.48 -6.42 21.48
N PRO A 332 1.18 -5.91 20.44
CA PRO A 332 2.47 -5.25 20.61
C PRO A 332 2.29 -4.05 21.55
N HIS A 333 3.12 -3.93 22.59
CA HIS A 333 3.00 -2.88 23.61
C HIS A 333 3.41 -1.51 23.09
#